data_AF-A0A3N2AP70-F1
#
_entry.id   AF-A0A3N2AP70-F1
#
_cell.length_a   1.000
_cell.length_b   1.000
_cell.length_c   1.000
_cell.angle_alpha   90.00
_cell.angle_beta   90.00
_cell.angle_gamma   90.00
#
_symmetry.space_group_name_H-M   'P 1'
#
loop_
_entity.id
_entity.type
_entity.pdbx_description
1 polymer ?
#
loop_
_entity_poly.entity_id
_entity_poly.type
_entity_poly.pdbx_seq_one_letter_code
_entity_poly.pdbx_strand_id
1 'polypeptide(L)' 'MEPSPAHVGFSEDHAATIVDELNACAPDAAGLGAWLARTGVETERIVTSTTLTYITLARRSEDGGRIVLMLLDGVWERAL' A
#
# COMPACT_ATOMS: atom_id res chain seq x y z
N MET A 1 -22.48 -23.77 13.60
CA MET A 1 -21.83 -22.46 13.64
C MET A 1 -20.60 -22.59 12.75
N GLU A 2 -20.77 -22.33 11.46
CA GLU A 2 -19.67 -22.44 10.49
C GLU A 2 -18.68 -21.30 10.77
N PRO A 3 -17.36 -21.55 10.82
CA PRO A 3 -16.41 -20.45 10.91
C PRO A 3 -16.58 -19.59 9.67
N SER A 4 -16.97 -18.33 9.88
CA SER A 4 -16.98 -17.29 8.85
C SER A 4 -15.65 -17.35 8.10
N PRO A 5 -15.64 -17.30 6.75
CA PRO A 5 -14.39 -17.35 5.99
C PRO A 5 -13.49 -16.26 6.54
N ALA A 6 -12.37 -16.70 7.12
CA ALA A 6 -11.45 -15.87 7.85
C ALA A 6 -11.27 -14.53 7.13
N HIS A 7 -11.35 -13.44 7.88
CA HIS A 7 -10.67 -12.21 7.50
C HIS A 7 -9.19 -12.55 7.36
N VAL A 8 -8.79 -13.08 6.20
CA VAL A 8 -7.40 -13.24 5.83
C VAL A 8 -6.94 -11.82 5.58
N GLY A 9 -6.48 -11.19 6.67
CA GLY A 9 -5.87 -9.89 6.60
C GLY A 9 -4.71 -9.92 5.64
N PHE A 10 -4.30 -8.74 5.24
CA PHE A 10 -3.16 -8.57 4.36
C PHE A 10 -1.89 -8.91 5.14
N SER A 11 -1.19 -9.97 4.72
CA SER A 11 0.02 -10.44 5.39
C SER A 11 1.17 -9.43 5.25
N GLU A 12 2.09 -9.44 6.20
CA GLU A 12 3.23 -8.52 6.19
C GLU A 12 4.15 -8.73 4.97
N ASP A 13 4.35 -9.98 4.55
CA ASP A 13 5.11 -10.32 3.34
C ASP A 13 4.50 -9.71 2.06
N HIS A 14 3.18 -9.61 2.01
CA HIS A 14 2.49 -8.98 0.88
C HIS A 14 2.72 -7.46 0.88
N ALA A 15 2.78 -6.83 2.06
CA ALA A 15 3.07 -5.40 2.17
C ALA A 15 4.49 -5.08 1.74
N ALA A 16 5.46 -5.90 2.16
CA ALA A 16 6.83 -5.79 1.71
C ALA A 16 6.93 -5.93 0.18
N THR A 17 6.25 -6.92 -0.40
CA THR A 17 6.22 -7.13 -1.86
C THR A 17 5.68 -5.91 -2.61
N ILE A 18 4.58 -5.31 -2.14
CA ILE A 18 4.03 -4.08 -2.75
C ILE A 18 5.02 -2.91 -2.65
N VAL A 19 5.70 -2.77 -1.50
CA VAL A 19 6.71 -1.72 -1.31
C VAL A 19 7.89 -1.91 -2.26
N ASP A 20 8.38 -3.14 -2.42
CA ASP A 20 9.45 -3.45 -3.37
C ASP A 20 9.03 -3.14 -4.81
N GLU A 21 7.81 -3.51 -5.21
CA GLU A 21 7.29 -3.22 -6.54
C GLU A 21 7.10 -1.71 -6.80
N LEU A 22 6.63 -0.97 -5.79
CA LEU A 22 6.49 0.48 -5.85
C LEU A 22 7.86 1.13 -6.06
N ASN A 23 8.87 0.76 -5.26
CA ASN A 23 10.22 1.27 -5.41
C ASN A 23 10.83 0.94 -6.78
N ALA A 24 10.54 -0.24 -7.33
CA ALA A 24 11.06 -0.65 -8.64
C ALA A 24 10.38 0.04 -9.82
N CYS A 25 9.06 0.27 -9.75
CA CYS A 25 8.25 0.65 -10.91
C CYS A 25 7.66 2.07 -10.83
N ALA A 26 7.54 2.64 -9.63
CA ALA A 26 6.98 3.95 -9.38
C ALA A 26 7.69 4.62 -8.19
N PRO A 27 9.01 4.89 -8.28
CA PRO A 27 9.79 5.46 -7.18
C PRO A 27 9.38 6.90 -6.80
N ASP A 28 8.52 7.53 -7.60
CA ASP A 28 8.01 8.87 -7.37
C ASP A 28 6.47 8.94 -7.47
N ALA A 29 5.92 10.06 -7.01
CA ALA A 29 4.48 10.29 -7.01
C ALA A 29 3.86 10.37 -8.42
N ALA A 30 4.65 10.67 -9.46
CA ALA A 30 4.14 10.75 -10.83
C ALA A 30 3.88 9.34 -11.41
N GLY A 31 4.72 8.36 -11.06
CA GLY A 31 4.57 6.96 -11.47
C GLY A 31 3.42 6.22 -10.77
N LEU A 32 2.96 6.71 -9.61
CA LEU A 32 1.98 6.02 -8.75
C LEU A 32 0.67 5.69 -9.48
N GLY A 33 0.13 6.63 -10.25
CA GLY A 33 -1.14 6.43 -10.97
C GLY A 33 -1.05 5.31 -12.02
N ALA A 34 0.05 5.28 -12.79
CA ALA A 34 0.29 4.24 -13.79
C ALA A 34 0.53 2.87 -13.12
N TRP A 35 1.21 2.85 -11.99
CA TRP A 35 1.41 1.64 -11.22
C TRP A 35 0.09 1.05 -10.69
N LEU A 36 -0.76 1.88 -10.07
CA LEU A 36 -2.08 1.44 -9.57
C LEU A 36 -2.96 0.87 -10.67
N ALA A 37 -2.99 1.52 -11.83
CA ALA A 37 -3.76 1.05 -12.99
C ALA A 37 -3.25 -0.30 -13.53
N ARG A 38 -1.95 -0.59 -13.39
CA ARG A 38 -1.32 -1.82 -13.87
C ARG A 38 -1.46 -2.98 -12.88
N THR A 39 -1.31 -2.73 -11.58
CA THR A 39 -1.30 -3.78 -10.55
C THR A 39 -2.70 -4.12 -10.03
N GLY A 40 -3.65 -3.18 -10.13
CA GLY A 40 -4.99 -3.36 -9.57
C GLY A 40 -5.03 -3.32 -8.04
N VAL A 41 -3.96 -2.83 -7.39
CA VAL A 41 -3.91 -2.67 -5.94
C VAL A 41 -4.98 -1.66 -5.51
N GLU A 42 -5.94 -2.13 -4.72
CA GLU A 42 -7.03 -1.31 -4.23
C GLU A 42 -6.56 -0.39 -3.09
N THR A 43 -6.88 0.90 -3.20
CA THR A 43 -6.55 1.92 -2.21
C THR A 43 -7.82 2.51 -1.62
N GLU A 44 -7.85 2.68 -0.30
CA GLU A 44 -8.90 3.41 0.41
C GLU A 44 -8.71 4.92 0.25
N ARG A 45 -7.45 5.37 0.26
CA ARG A 45 -7.10 6.78 0.23
C ARG A 45 -5.73 6.98 -0.42
N ILE A 46 -5.63 8.03 -1.23
CA ILE A 46 -4.38 8.52 -1.78
C ILE A 46 -4.27 9.99 -1.39
N VAL A 47 -3.12 10.39 -0.84
CA VAL A 47 -2.81 11.79 -0.55
C VAL A 47 -1.48 12.12 -1.17
N THR A 48 -1.50 13.12 -2.05
CA THR A 48 -0.31 13.67 -2.69
C THR A 48 -0.22 15.14 -2.32
N SER A 49 0.86 15.51 -1.65
CA SER A 49 1.17 16.89 -1.28
C SER A 49 2.60 17.24 -1.65
N THR A 50 2.97 18.51 -1.52
CA THR A 50 4.33 18.98 -1.82
C THR A 50 5.40 18.38 -0.90
N THR A 51 5.04 17.94 0.31
CA THR A 51 5.98 17.46 1.33
C THR A 51 5.87 15.97 1.59
N LEU A 52 4.76 15.35 1.23
CA LEU A 52 4.50 13.94 1.52
C LEU A 52 3.50 13.36 0.52
N THR A 53 3.81 12.18 0.01
CA THR A 53 2.83 11.34 -0.68
C THR A 53 2.63 10.08 0.14
N TYR A 54 1.37 9.68 0.35
CA TYR A 54 1.06 8.41 0.98
C TYR A 54 -0.21 7.79 0.41
N ILE A 55 -0.27 6.47 0.46
CA ILE A 55 -1.45 5.68 0.10
C ILE A 55 -1.87 4.81 1.28
N THR A 56 -3.18 4.65 1.46
CA THR A 56 -3.76 3.68 2.38
C THR A 56 -4.38 2.57 1.56
N LEU A 57 -3.95 1.34 1.77
CA LEU A 57 -4.51 0.17 1.08
C LEU A 57 -5.95 -0.08 1.57
N ALA A 58 -6.80 -0.56 0.67
CA ALA A 58 -8.19 -0.92 1.01
C ALA A 58 -8.26 -2.14 1.93
N ARG A 59 -7.32 -3.09 1.77
CA ARG A 59 -7.20 -4.23 2.68
C ARG A 59 -6.48 -3.83 3.96
N ARG A 60 -6.98 -4.32 5.08
CA ARG A 60 -6.37 -4.19 6.41
C ARG A 60 -5.32 -5.26 6.65
N SER A 61 -4.36 -5.02 7.53
CA SER A 61 -3.40 -6.03 7.99
C SER A 61 -4.09 -7.18 8.73
N GLU A 62 -3.35 -8.24 9.03
CA GLU A 62 -3.82 -9.37 9.85
C GLU A 62 -4.34 -8.94 11.22
N ASP A 63 -3.74 -7.93 11.83
CA ASP A 63 -4.19 -7.34 13.11
C ASP A 63 -5.40 -6.40 12.96
N GLY A 64 -5.92 -6.23 11.74
CA GLY A 64 -7.00 -5.29 11.43
C GLY A 64 -6.56 -3.83 11.33
N GLY A 65 -5.25 -3.57 11.31
CA GLY A 65 -4.67 -2.24 11.15
C GLY A 65 -4.78 -1.73 9.71
N ARG A 66 -4.68 -0.41 9.52
CA ARG A 66 -4.53 0.17 8.18
C ARG A 66 -3.11 -0.04 7.70
N ILE A 67 -2.96 -0.30 6.41
CA ILE A 67 -1.65 -0.35 5.77
C ILE A 67 -1.46 0.95 5.03
N VAL A 68 -0.53 1.75 5.51
CA VAL A 68 -0.18 3.04 4.91
C VAL A 68 1.23 2.93 4.35
N LEU A 69 1.39 3.28 3.07
CA LEU A 69 2.67 3.35 2.40
C LEU A 69 2.98 4.81 2.12
N MET A 70 4.17 5.26 2.47
CA MET A 70 4.61 6.65 2.43
C MET A 70 5.83 6.77 1.54
N LEU A 71 5.89 7.83 0.74
CA LEU A 71 7.06 8.19 -0.06
C LEU A 71 7.91 9.18 0.74
N LEU A 72 9.07 8.74 1.19
CA LEU A 72 10.05 9.52 1.97
C LEU A 72 11.37 9.56 1.20
N ASP A 73 11.85 10.76 0.86
CA ASP A 73 13.12 10.96 0.16
C ASP A 73 13.32 10.09 -1.10
N GLY A 74 12.23 9.83 -1.84
CA GLY A 74 12.26 9.02 -3.06
C GLY A 74 12.22 7.50 -2.83
N VAL A 75 11.91 7.08 -1.59
CA VAL A 75 11.75 5.68 -1.20
C VAL A 75 10.36 5.45 -0.64
N TRP A 76 9.69 4.42 -1.12
CA TRP A 76 8.43 3.96 -0.53
C TRP A 76 8.73 3.10 0.69
N GLU A 77 8.05 3.41 1.80
CA GLU A 77 8.15 2.69 3.06
C GLU A 77 6.76 2.48 3.66
N ARG A 78 6.61 1.45 4.50
CA ARG A 78 5.38 1.27 5.29
C ARG A 78 5.43 2.17 6.52
N ALA A 79 4.33 2.87 6.80
CA ALA A 79 4.17 3.60 8.06
C ALA A 79 4.02 2.61 9.23
N LEU A 80 4.73 2.86 10.33
CA LEU A 80 4.69 2.08 11.56
C LEU A 80 3.39 2.29 12.35
#